data_AF-A0A1D2M7F9-F1
#
_entry.id   AF-A0A1D2M7F9-F1
#
_cell.length_a   1.000
_cell.length_b   1.000
_cell.length_c   1.000
_cell.angle_alpha   90.00
_cell.angle_beta   90.00
_cell.angle_gamma   90.00
#
_symmetry.space_group_name_H-M   'P 1'
#
loop_
_entity.id
_entity.type
_entity.pdbx_description
1 polymer ?
#
loop_
_entity_poly.entity_id
_entity_poly.type
_entity_poly.pdbx_seq_one_letter_code
_entity_poly.pdbx_strand_id
1 'polypeptide(L)'
;MFSSFADMLFFRYFFTALLSGTLRTYQKAACDEEWVSIRCPAGTTISIQLAQYGKTAPAASLCRSSNPNIFPDLMDPTVVGLCQKKPSCKFQTSPQTFGGDPCPGSRKFVEVAYKCRPSEFRSVIGCQDDVIQLSCNKSSRLAIYSANYGRTEYESVSCPQPAGVQEETCLASYATETVMQMCHGKRRCALGVDSTFGNPCKPESRMYLKVIHTCGKKCV
;
A
#
# COMPACT_ATOMS: atom_id res chain seq x y z
N MET A 1 -6.06 -15.77 28.75
CA MET A 1 -7.36 -16.46 28.54
C MET A 1 -8.35 -15.39 28.10
N PHE A 2 -8.49 -15.15 26.79
CA PHE A 2 -9.42 -14.16 26.27
C PHE A 2 -10.60 -14.90 25.65
N SER A 3 -11.72 -14.84 26.36
CA SER A 3 -12.99 -15.47 26.03
C SER A 3 -13.95 -14.43 25.45
N SER A 4 -14.10 -14.37 24.12
CA SER A 4 -15.39 -14.12 23.44
C SER A 4 -15.22 -13.99 21.91
N PHE A 5 -16.17 -14.57 21.17
CA PHE A 5 -16.33 -14.37 19.71
C PHE A 5 -16.57 -12.90 19.31
N ALA A 6 -17.00 -12.05 20.25
CA ALA A 6 -17.27 -10.64 20.02
C ALA A 6 -15.98 -9.80 19.83
N ASP A 7 -14.89 -10.16 20.51
CA ASP A 7 -13.59 -9.48 20.37
C ASP A 7 -12.98 -9.72 18.98
N MET A 8 -13.18 -10.91 18.41
CA MET A 8 -12.72 -11.29 17.07
C MET A 8 -13.49 -10.55 15.94
N LEU A 9 -14.78 -10.24 16.17
CA LEU A 9 -15.63 -9.49 15.23
C LEU A 9 -15.35 -7.98 15.25
N PHE A 10 -15.09 -7.40 16.43
CA PHE A 10 -14.64 -6.01 16.54
C PHE A 10 -13.29 -5.80 15.86
N PHE A 11 -12.41 -6.81 15.93
CA PHE A 11 -11.07 -6.77 15.35
C PHE A 11 -11.07 -6.74 13.82
N ARG A 12 -11.87 -7.59 13.17
CA ARG A 12 -12.10 -7.55 11.71
C ARG A 12 -12.67 -6.20 11.25
N TYR A 13 -13.51 -5.57 12.06
CA TYR A 13 -14.14 -4.28 11.74
C TYR A 13 -13.15 -3.10 11.83
N PHE A 14 -12.23 -3.11 12.79
CA PHE A 14 -11.17 -2.09 12.91
C PHE A 14 -10.06 -2.26 11.85
N PHE A 15 -9.71 -3.51 11.52
CA PHE A 15 -8.75 -3.86 10.47
C PHE A 15 -9.22 -3.37 9.10
N THR A 16 -10.52 -3.47 8.82
CA THR A 16 -11.14 -2.98 7.57
C THR A 16 -11.32 -1.46 7.55
N ALA A 17 -11.62 -0.83 8.69
CA ALA A 17 -11.88 0.61 8.76
C ALA A 17 -10.63 1.51 8.57
N LEU A 18 -9.43 1.09 9.03
CA LEU A 18 -8.22 1.93 8.98
C LEU A 18 -7.32 1.68 7.77
N LEU A 19 -7.35 0.48 7.17
CA LEU A 19 -6.80 0.22 5.83
C LEU A 19 -7.68 0.82 4.72
N SER A 20 -8.91 1.23 5.03
CA SER A 20 -9.85 1.86 4.08
C SER A 20 -9.27 3.12 3.40
N GLY A 21 -8.41 3.88 4.09
CA GLY A 21 -7.79 5.09 3.55
C GLY A 21 -6.76 4.86 2.44
N THR A 22 -6.07 3.72 2.44
CA THR A 22 -5.12 3.30 1.38
C THR A 22 -5.75 2.35 0.35
N LEU A 23 -6.92 1.77 0.68
CA LEU A 23 -7.73 0.94 -0.23
C LEU A 23 -8.72 1.74 -1.08
N ARG A 24 -9.02 2.99 -0.71
CA ARG A 24 -9.95 3.85 -1.45
C ARG A 24 -9.44 4.14 -2.86
N THR A 25 -10.18 3.64 -3.85
CA THR A 25 -10.01 4.03 -5.24
C THR A 25 -10.67 5.39 -5.45
N TYR A 26 -9.90 6.36 -5.94
CA TYR A 26 -10.39 7.65 -6.40
C TYR A 26 -10.62 7.57 -7.90
N GLN A 27 -11.62 8.28 -8.39
CA GLN A 27 -11.95 8.35 -9.81
C GLN A 27 -12.07 9.82 -10.21
N LYS A 28 -11.48 10.16 -11.35
CA LYS A 28 -11.62 11.48 -11.98
C LYS A 28 -11.95 11.29 -13.45
N ALA A 29 -12.90 12.09 -13.91
CA ALA A 29 -13.20 12.23 -15.32
C ALA A 29 -13.08 13.70 -15.72
N ALA A 30 -12.67 13.96 -16.95
CA ALA A 30 -12.61 15.29 -17.53
C ALA A 30 -12.88 15.22 -19.03
N CYS A 31 -13.63 16.20 -19.54
CA CYS A 31 -13.98 16.34 -20.95
C CYS A 31 -12.82 16.90 -21.76
N ASP A 32 -12.92 16.93 -23.08
CA ASP A 32 -11.90 17.53 -23.96
C ASP A 32 -11.51 18.96 -23.55
N GLU A 33 -10.21 19.25 -23.64
CA GLU A 33 -9.56 20.53 -23.30
C GLU A 33 -9.65 20.96 -21.81
N GLU A 34 -10.12 20.08 -20.93
CA GLU A 34 -10.11 20.30 -19.48
C GLU A 34 -8.80 19.86 -18.82
N TRP A 35 -8.56 20.38 -17.61
CA TRP A 35 -7.39 20.02 -16.81
C TRP A 35 -7.75 18.97 -15.77
N VAL A 36 -7.03 17.84 -15.80
CA VAL A 36 -7.06 16.85 -14.72
C VAL A 36 -5.94 17.17 -13.74
N SER A 37 -6.30 17.35 -12.46
CA SER A 37 -5.33 17.47 -11.37
C SER A 37 -5.50 16.34 -10.36
N ILE A 38 -4.51 15.48 -10.21
CA ILE A 38 -4.47 14.41 -9.22
C ILE A 38 -3.43 14.77 -8.16
N ARG A 39 -3.81 14.65 -6.88
CA ARG A 39 -2.93 14.90 -5.74
C ARG A 39 -3.16 13.84 -4.68
N CYS A 40 -2.05 13.29 -4.17
CA CYS A 40 -2.03 12.40 -3.02
C CYS A 40 -1.51 13.13 -1.77
N PRO A 41 -1.92 12.71 -0.56
CA PRO A 41 -1.38 13.25 0.69
C PRO A 41 0.14 13.07 0.81
N ALA A 42 0.78 13.90 1.64
CA ALA A 42 2.21 13.81 1.91
C ALA A 42 2.61 12.41 2.40
N GLY A 43 3.71 11.87 1.86
CA GLY A 43 4.18 10.50 2.16
C GLY A 43 3.50 9.40 1.34
N THR A 44 2.65 9.77 0.38
CA THR A 44 2.02 8.83 -0.56
C THR A 44 2.22 9.27 -2.01
N THR A 45 2.22 8.31 -2.92
CA THR A 45 2.34 8.49 -4.37
C THR A 45 1.15 7.88 -5.09
N ILE A 46 0.89 8.40 -6.29
CA ILE A 46 -0.21 7.96 -7.15
C ILE A 46 0.14 6.59 -7.74
N SER A 47 -0.80 5.66 -7.59
CA SER A 47 -0.80 4.36 -8.26
C SER A 47 -2.05 4.29 -9.14
N ILE A 48 -1.86 4.49 -10.44
CA ILE A 48 -2.93 4.36 -11.43
C ILE A 48 -3.45 2.91 -11.41
N GLN A 49 -4.77 2.77 -11.37
CA GLN A 49 -5.48 1.49 -11.50
C GLN A 49 -6.18 1.40 -12.85
N LEU A 50 -6.65 2.53 -13.37
CA LEU A 50 -7.30 2.69 -14.66
C LEU A 50 -6.90 4.04 -15.24
N ALA A 51 -6.59 4.08 -16.53
CA ALA A 51 -6.51 5.31 -17.30
C ALA A 51 -7.00 5.05 -18.71
N GLN A 52 -8.04 5.76 -19.15
CA GLN A 52 -8.63 5.59 -20.48
C GLN A 52 -8.97 6.95 -21.06
N TYR A 53 -8.63 7.18 -22.33
CA TYR A 53 -8.98 8.37 -23.09
C TYR A 53 -9.78 7.95 -24.34
N GLY A 54 -10.78 8.75 -24.74
CA GLY A 54 -11.60 8.47 -25.93
C GLY A 54 -12.92 7.75 -25.65
N LYS A 55 -13.41 7.76 -24.41
CA LYS A 55 -14.76 7.28 -24.09
C LYS A 55 -15.78 8.32 -24.59
N THR A 56 -16.90 7.87 -25.16
CA THR A 56 -17.99 8.73 -25.66
C THR A 56 -19.26 8.49 -24.83
N ALA A 57 -20.22 9.42 -24.84
CA ALA A 57 -21.56 9.23 -24.26
C ALA A 57 -22.60 9.52 -25.37
N PRO A 58 -23.71 8.76 -25.48
CA PRO A 58 -24.32 7.85 -24.49
C PRO A 58 -23.91 6.36 -24.62
N ALA A 59 -23.03 6.02 -25.55
CA ALA A 59 -22.54 4.66 -25.68
C ALA A 59 -21.31 4.46 -24.79
N ALA A 60 -21.40 3.60 -23.77
CA ALA A 60 -20.27 3.14 -22.96
C ALA A 60 -19.21 2.34 -23.77
N SER A 61 -19.03 2.66 -25.06
CA SER A 61 -18.02 2.14 -25.96
C SER A 61 -16.84 3.11 -26.04
N LEU A 62 -15.63 2.54 -25.97
CA LEU A 62 -14.46 3.20 -26.54
C LEU A 62 -14.75 3.55 -28.00
N CYS A 63 -14.13 4.62 -28.50
CA CYS A 63 -13.95 4.84 -29.93
C CYS A 63 -13.84 3.50 -30.67
N ARG A 64 -14.86 3.13 -31.45
CA ARG A 64 -14.85 1.94 -32.31
C ARG A 64 -13.81 2.20 -33.42
N SER A 65 -12.53 2.13 -33.07
CA SER A 65 -11.48 1.95 -34.06
C SER A 65 -11.71 0.57 -34.68
N SER A 66 -11.66 0.51 -36.00
CA SER A 66 -12.03 -0.60 -36.86
C SER A 66 -11.09 -1.81 -36.74
N ASN A 67 -10.96 -2.38 -35.54
CA ASN A 67 -10.34 -3.69 -35.33
C ASN A 67 -10.88 -4.36 -34.04
N PRO A 68 -11.64 -5.46 -34.13
CA PRO A 68 -12.33 -6.08 -32.99
C PRO A 68 -11.42 -6.92 -32.07
N ASN A 69 -10.09 -6.88 -32.23
CA ASN A 69 -9.15 -7.73 -31.49
C ASN A 69 -8.30 -7.00 -30.43
N ILE A 70 -8.65 -5.77 -30.07
CA ILE A 70 -7.91 -5.02 -29.05
C ILE A 70 -8.79 -4.95 -27.80
N PHE A 71 -8.40 -5.70 -26.77
CA PHE A 71 -8.91 -5.51 -25.42
C PHE A 71 -8.83 -4.00 -25.09
N PRO A 72 -9.87 -3.40 -24.46
CA PRO A 72 -9.79 -2.01 -23.99
C PRO A 72 -8.49 -1.85 -23.22
N ASP A 73 -7.53 -1.08 -23.72
CA ASP A 73 -6.30 -0.87 -22.97
C ASP A 73 -6.71 0.02 -21.78
N LEU A 74 -6.98 -0.63 -20.65
CA LEU A 74 -7.45 0.00 -19.41
C LEU A 74 -6.36 0.89 -18.78
N MET A 75 -5.20 0.99 -19.43
CA MET A 75 -4.00 1.60 -18.90
C MET A 75 -3.29 2.47 -19.95
N ASP A 76 -3.78 3.70 -20.14
CA ASP A 76 -3.17 4.69 -21.02
C ASP A 76 -1.71 5.02 -20.59
N PRO A 77 -0.71 4.78 -21.45
CA PRO A 77 0.70 4.93 -21.10
C PRO A 77 1.10 6.39 -20.85
N THR A 78 0.40 7.36 -21.44
CA THR A 78 0.63 8.79 -21.23
C THR A 78 0.26 9.16 -19.81
N VAL A 79 -0.93 8.79 -19.35
CA VAL A 79 -1.38 9.05 -17.97
C VAL A 79 -0.48 8.33 -16.96
N VAL A 80 -0.10 7.07 -17.25
CA VAL A 80 0.85 6.34 -16.40
C VAL A 80 2.19 7.06 -16.33
N GLY A 81 2.78 7.45 -17.45
CA GLY A 81 4.05 8.17 -17.47
C GLY A 81 4.01 9.50 -16.73
N LEU A 82 2.89 10.23 -16.82
CA LEU A 82 2.72 11.53 -16.18
C LEU A 82 2.43 11.43 -14.67
N CYS A 83 1.71 10.40 -14.22
CA CYS A 83 1.17 10.35 -12.86
C CYS A 83 1.76 9.27 -11.97
N GLN A 84 2.16 8.12 -12.52
CA GLN A 84 2.58 6.96 -11.74
C GLN A 84 3.78 7.29 -10.83
N LYS A 85 3.71 6.85 -9.57
CA LYS A 85 4.73 7.08 -8.53
C LYS A 85 5.04 8.55 -8.22
N LYS A 86 4.23 9.51 -8.69
CA LYS A 86 4.38 10.93 -8.33
C LYS A 86 3.40 11.32 -7.20
N PRO A 87 3.73 12.32 -6.36
CA PRO A 87 2.81 12.81 -5.32
C PRO A 87 1.66 13.64 -5.89
N SER A 88 1.88 14.26 -7.05
CA SER A 88 0.88 15.05 -7.77
C SER A 88 1.18 15.01 -9.26
N CYS A 89 0.13 15.00 -10.08
CA CYS A 89 0.24 15.20 -11.52
C CYS A 89 -0.87 16.13 -12.02
N LYS A 90 -0.58 16.80 -13.13
CA LYS A 90 -1.54 17.61 -13.88
C LYS A 90 -1.33 17.37 -15.36
N PHE A 91 -2.40 17.20 -16.10
CA PHE A 91 -2.37 17.04 -17.55
C PHE A 91 -3.66 17.58 -18.17
N GLN A 92 -3.59 17.94 -19.43
CA GLN A 92 -4.72 18.43 -20.20
C GLN A 92 -5.29 17.29 -21.05
N THR A 93 -6.61 17.21 -21.13
CA THR A 93 -7.33 16.26 -21.98
C THR A 93 -7.38 16.75 -23.42
N SER A 94 -6.21 16.88 -24.05
CA SER A 94 -6.10 17.31 -25.45
C SER A 94 -5.55 16.18 -26.32
N PRO A 95 -6.01 16.03 -27.57
CA PRO A 95 -5.46 15.07 -28.54
C PRO A 95 -3.94 15.15 -28.69
N GLN A 96 -3.37 16.35 -28.56
CA GLN A 96 -1.92 16.57 -28.61
C GLN A 96 -1.18 15.87 -27.46
N THR A 97 -1.76 15.86 -26.26
CA THR A 97 -1.18 15.20 -25.08
C THR A 97 -1.17 13.69 -25.24
N PHE A 98 -2.18 13.13 -25.90
CA PHE A 98 -2.39 11.68 -26.06
C PHE A 98 -1.90 11.13 -27.41
N GLY A 99 -1.17 11.93 -28.21
CA GLY A 99 -0.58 11.49 -29.47
C GLY A 99 -1.53 11.39 -30.67
N GLY A 100 -2.74 11.95 -30.57
CA GLY A 100 -3.72 11.99 -31.65
C GLY A 100 -5.17 12.02 -31.14
N ASP A 101 -6.10 12.36 -32.03
CA ASP A 101 -7.53 12.24 -31.74
C ASP A 101 -8.02 10.82 -32.05
N PRO A 102 -8.40 10.00 -31.04
CA PRO A 102 -8.89 8.65 -31.26
C PRO A 102 -10.28 8.61 -31.94
N CYS A 103 -11.04 9.71 -31.90
CA CYS A 103 -12.35 9.86 -32.53
C CYS A 103 -12.56 11.31 -33.00
N PRO A 104 -12.18 11.66 -34.24
CA PRO A 104 -12.51 12.98 -34.78
C PRO A 104 -14.03 13.19 -34.84
N GLY A 105 -14.50 14.36 -34.40
CA GLY A 105 -15.91 14.74 -34.44
C GLY A 105 -16.80 14.23 -33.30
N SER A 106 -16.25 13.44 -32.36
CA SER A 106 -16.96 13.03 -31.14
C SER A 106 -16.39 13.70 -29.90
N ARG A 107 -17.25 14.04 -28.93
CA ARG A 107 -16.82 14.49 -27.60
C ARG A 107 -16.17 13.32 -26.87
N LYS A 108 -14.92 13.51 -26.43
CA LYS A 108 -14.19 12.50 -25.67
C LYS A 108 -14.07 12.95 -24.22
N PHE A 109 -13.80 12.00 -23.36
CA PHE A 109 -13.39 12.25 -22.00
C PHE A 109 -12.31 11.27 -21.58
N VAL A 110 -11.49 11.70 -20.63
CA VAL A 110 -10.56 10.82 -19.91
C VAL A 110 -11.24 10.32 -18.65
N GLU A 111 -10.97 9.07 -18.30
CA GLU A 111 -11.35 8.47 -17.03
C GLU A 111 -10.11 7.89 -16.38
N VAL A 112 -9.80 8.36 -15.17
CA VAL A 112 -8.65 7.90 -14.40
C VAL A 112 -9.09 7.42 -13.03
N ALA A 113 -8.85 6.15 -12.72
CA ALA A 113 -8.98 5.61 -11.38
C ALA A 113 -7.61 5.38 -10.75
N TYR A 114 -7.39 5.86 -9.53
CA TYR A 114 -6.09 5.80 -8.86
C TYR A 114 -6.21 5.55 -7.36
N LYS A 115 -5.13 5.03 -6.78
CA LYS A 115 -4.95 4.90 -5.32
C LYS A 115 -3.73 5.67 -4.87
N CYS A 116 -3.75 6.17 -3.64
CA CYS A 116 -2.55 6.76 -3.02
C CYS A 116 -1.88 5.69 -2.16
N ARG A 117 -0.67 5.28 -2.53
CA ARG A 117 0.12 4.27 -1.80
C ARG A 117 1.29 4.93 -1.08
N PRO A 118 1.75 4.42 0.07
CA PRO A 118 2.95 4.94 0.73
C PRO A 118 4.14 4.95 -0.23
N SER A 119 4.90 6.06 -0.24
CA SER A 119 6.05 6.22 -1.13
C SER A 119 7.26 5.41 -0.67
N GLU A 120 7.39 5.22 0.65
CA GLU A 120 8.52 4.56 1.28
C GLU A 120 8.01 3.60 2.37
N PHE A 121 8.55 2.38 2.35
CA PHE A 121 8.39 1.42 3.44
C PHE A 121 9.66 1.42 4.29
N ARG A 122 9.47 1.46 5.61
CA ARG A 122 10.55 1.37 6.59
C ARG A 122 10.51 -0.01 7.23
N SER A 123 11.61 -0.73 7.14
CA SER A 123 11.80 -2.00 7.83
C SER A 123 12.67 -1.81 9.07
N VAL A 124 12.22 -2.31 10.20
CA VAL A 124 13.02 -2.37 11.44
C VAL A 124 13.08 -3.82 11.89
N ILE A 125 14.27 -4.27 12.26
CA ILE A 125 14.52 -5.62 12.78
C ILE A 125 15.04 -5.46 14.21
N GLY A 126 14.50 -6.24 15.14
CA GLY A 126 15.03 -6.43 16.48
C GLY A 126 15.18 -7.91 16.75
N CYS A 127 16.29 -8.31 17.37
CA CYS A 127 16.55 -9.69 17.74
C CYS A 127 15.79 -10.04 19.02
N GLN A 128 15.76 -11.33 19.35
CA GLN A 128 15.28 -11.79 20.66
C GLN A 128 15.87 -10.95 21.81
N ASP A 129 15.02 -10.63 22.78
CA ASP A 129 15.28 -9.77 23.94
C ASP A 129 15.50 -8.27 23.65
N ASP A 130 15.48 -7.84 22.39
CA ASP A 130 15.56 -6.42 22.05
C ASP A 130 14.24 -5.67 22.28
N VAL A 131 14.35 -4.34 22.37
CA VAL A 131 13.21 -3.42 22.33
C VAL A 131 13.27 -2.59 21.06
N ILE A 132 12.33 -2.83 20.14
CA ILE A 132 12.20 -2.06 18.89
C ILE A 132 11.47 -0.75 19.16
N GLN A 133 12.04 0.38 18.75
CA GLN A 133 11.39 1.68 18.78
C GLN A 133 10.96 2.14 17.39
N LEU A 134 9.64 2.25 17.20
CA LEU A 134 9.03 2.83 16.01
C LEU A 134 8.64 4.27 16.30
N SER A 135 9.03 5.21 15.43
CA SER A 135 8.68 6.62 15.63
C SER A 135 8.43 7.35 14.31
N CYS A 136 7.47 8.27 14.36
CA CYS A 136 7.16 9.21 13.29
C CYS A 136 7.26 10.67 13.78
N ASN A 137 7.41 11.58 12.82
CA ASN A 137 7.42 13.03 13.05
C ASN A 137 6.11 13.51 13.72
N LYS A 138 6.14 14.71 14.33
CA LYS A 138 5.04 15.26 15.16
C LYS A 138 3.64 15.16 14.51
N SER A 139 3.54 15.39 13.19
CA SER A 139 2.28 15.37 12.43
C SER A 139 1.89 14.01 11.85
N SER A 140 2.73 12.98 11.97
CA SER A 140 2.50 11.67 11.34
C SER A 140 2.23 10.59 12.39
N ARG A 141 1.66 9.48 11.95
CA ARG A 141 1.34 8.30 12.76
C ARG A 141 1.86 7.05 12.08
N LEU A 142 2.17 6.05 12.89
CA LEU A 142 2.63 4.74 12.45
C LEU A 142 1.48 4.02 11.73
N ALA A 143 1.75 3.60 10.50
CA ALA A 143 0.92 2.66 9.76
C ALA A 143 1.73 1.38 9.56
N ILE A 144 1.47 0.40 10.41
CA ILE A 144 2.05 -0.94 10.32
C ILE A 144 1.45 -1.64 9.10
N TYR A 145 2.30 -2.24 8.26
CA TYR A 145 1.88 -2.96 7.05
C TYR A 145 1.97 -4.47 7.25
N SER A 146 3.11 -4.94 7.76
CA SER A 146 3.32 -6.34 8.11
C SER A 146 4.35 -6.45 9.23
N ALA A 147 4.27 -7.53 9.99
CA ALA A 147 5.29 -7.93 10.94
C ALA A 147 5.44 -9.44 10.96
N ASN A 148 6.69 -9.90 10.97
CA ASN A 148 7.05 -11.31 11.02
C ASN A 148 7.92 -11.53 12.25
N TYR A 149 7.51 -12.47 13.11
CA TYR A 149 8.29 -12.90 14.26
C TYR A 149 8.68 -14.36 14.12
N GLY A 150 9.94 -14.66 14.38
CA GLY A 150 10.51 -16.00 14.29
C GLY A 150 11.84 -15.97 13.56
N ARG A 151 12.01 -16.82 12.56
CA ARG A 151 13.19 -16.87 11.70
C ARG A 151 12.82 -17.32 10.29
N THR A 152 13.48 -16.74 9.31
CA THR A 152 13.49 -17.22 7.92
C THR A 152 14.93 -17.48 7.50
N GLU A 153 15.13 -18.57 6.77
CA GLU A 153 16.44 -18.99 6.25
C GLU A 153 17.13 -17.84 5.49
N TYR A 154 18.41 -17.60 5.76
CA TYR A 154 19.29 -16.62 5.09
C TYR A 154 18.94 -15.12 5.23
N GLU A 155 17.87 -14.75 5.97
CA GLU A 155 17.33 -13.38 5.94
C GLU A 155 17.74 -12.46 7.12
N SER A 156 18.72 -12.83 7.96
CA SER A 156 19.09 -11.98 9.11
C SER A 156 20.59 -11.90 9.41
N VAL A 157 21.32 -11.13 8.58
CA VAL A 157 22.67 -10.63 8.95
C VAL A 157 22.63 -9.89 10.29
N SER A 158 21.53 -9.20 10.60
CA SER A 158 21.35 -8.47 11.86
C SER A 158 21.21 -9.35 13.09
N CYS A 159 20.71 -10.58 12.95
CA CYS A 159 20.48 -11.52 14.05
C CYS A 159 21.03 -12.91 13.68
N PRO A 160 22.36 -13.11 13.69
CA PRO A 160 22.96 -14.38 13.31
C PRO A 160 22.61 -15.50 14.30
N GLN A 161 22.50 -16.74 13.79
CA GLN A 161 22.41 -17.93 14.64
C GLN A 161 23.70 -18.14 15.44
N PRO A 162 23.62 -18.72 16.65
CA PRO A 162 24.79 -19.21 17.37
C PRO A 162 25.53 -20.31 16.59
N ALA A 163 26.83 -20.46 16.84
CA ALA A 163 27.64 -21.47 16.17
C ALA A 163 27.13 -22.89 16.47
N GLY A 164 26.95 -23.70 15.42
CA GLY A 164 26.47 -25.08 15.52
C GLY A 164 24.95 -25.26 15.43
N VAL A 165 24.17 -24.18 15.45
CA VAL A 165 22.72 -24.23 15.25
C VAL A 165 22.40 -24.22 13.75
N GLN A 166 21.56 -25.15 13.30
CA GLN A 166 21.11 -25.22 11.91
C GLN A 166 20.14 -24.08 11.58
N GLU A 167 20.19 -23.55 10.35
CA GLU A 167 19.18 -22.60 9.89
C GLU A 167 17.81 -23.30 9.76
N GLU A 168 16.75 -22.58 10.11
CA GLU A 168 15.38 -23.05 9.98
C GLU A 168 14.45 -21.90 9.61
N THR A 169 13.25 -22.23 9.13
CA THR A 169 12.19 -21.26 8.90
C THR A 169 11.00 -21.57 9.81
N CYS A 170 10.67 -20.63 10.69
CA CYS A 170 9.62 -20.71 11.69
C CYS A 170 9.01 -19.32 11.89
N LEU A 171 7.70 -19.19 11.79
CA LEU A 171 7.02 -17.88 11.85
C LEU A 171 5.76 -17.94 12.70
N ALA A 172 5.58 -16.93 13.56
CA ALA A 172 4.32 -16.72 14.27
C ALA A 172 3.30 -16.05 13.35
N SER A 173 2.17 -16.73 13.09
CA SER A 173 1.11 -16.26 12.19
C SER A 173 0.39 -14.99 12.66
N TYR A 174 0.40 -14.73 13.97
CA TYR A 174 -0.30 -13.60 14.59
C TYR A 174 0.58 -12.35 14.79
N ALA A 175 1.85 -12.39 14.39
CA ALA A 175 2.80 -11.30 14.65
C ALA A 175 2.35 -9.95 14.05
N THR A 176 1.84 -9.96 12.82
CA THR A 176 1.32 -8.75 12.16
C THR A 176 0.15 -8.15 12.93
N GLU A 177 -0.80 -8.98 13.35
CA GLU A 177 -1.99 -8.55 14.07
C GLU A 177 -1.63 -7.91 15.41
N THR A 178 -0.78 -8.58 16.19
CA THR A 178 -0.31 -8.08 17.49
C THR A 178 0.43 -6.75 17.36
N VAL A 179 1.34 -6.62 16.39
CA VAL A 179 2.07 -5.34 16.18
C VAL A 179 1.12 -4.23 15.74
N MET A 180 0.13 -4.54 14.90
CA MET A 180 -0.90 -3.57 14.53
C MET A 180 -1.70 -3.11 15.74
N GLN A 181 -2.15 -4.02 16.60
CA GLN A 181 -2.85 -3.68 17.85
C GLN A 181 -2.04 -2.74 18.73
N MET A 182 -0.74 -3.03 18.86
CA MET A 182 0.11 -2.31 19.79
C MET A 182 0.58 -0.95 19.26
N CYS A 183 0.84 -0.82 17.95
CA CYS A 183 1.54 0.35 17.41
C CYS A 183 0.77 1.15 16.36
N HIS A 184 -0.22 0.56 15.68
CA HIS A 184 -0.89 1.24 14.58
C HIS A 184 -1.63 2.50 15.08
N GLY A 185 -1.52 3.60 14.34
CA GLY A 185 -2.10 4.88 14.71
C GLY A 185 -1.37 5.65 15.82
N LYS A 186 -0.38 5.06 16.49
CA LYS A 186 0.45 5.76 17.49
C LYS A 186 1.55 6.58 16.81
N ARG A 187 2.09 7.58 17.51
CA ARG A 187 3.23 8.38 17.00
C ARG A 187 4.58 7.75 17.33
N ARG A 188 4.67 7.13 18.50
CA ARG A 188 5.82 6.39 18.99
C ARG A 188 5.31 5.09 19.59
N CYS A 189 6.02 4.00 19.34
CA CYS A 189 5.72 2.69 19.89
C CYS A 189 7.02 1.99 20.25
N ALA A 190 7.05 1.30 21.39
CA ALA A 190 8.14 0.43 21.79
C ALA A 190 7.59 -0.99 21.93
N LEU A 191 8.27 -1.96 21.33
CA LEU A 191 7.88 -3.37 21.32
C LEU A 191 9.04 -4.21 21.84
N GLY A 192 8.81 -5.01 22.88
CA GLY A 192 9.75 -6.04 23.32
C GLY A 192 9.61 -7.29 22.44
N VAL A 193 10.74 -7.84 21.98
CA VAL A 193 10.79 -8.91 20.98
C VAL A 193 10.56 -10.31 21.58
N ASP A 194 10.52 -10.51 22.90
CA ASP A 194 10.46 -11.85 23.50
C ASP A 194 9.07 -12.23 24.10
N SER A 195 8.58 -11.49 25.10
CA SER A 195 7.36 -11.87 25.84
C SER A 195 6.03 -11.75 25.06
N THR A 196 6.06 -11.10 23.90
CA THR A 196 4.84 -10.68 23.18
C THR A 196 4.37 -11.72 22.16
N PHE A 197 5.29 -12.55 21.64
CA PHE A 197 5.04 -13.39 20.46
C PHE A 197 5.32 -14.88 20.67
N GLY A 198 5.64 -15.29 21.91
CA GLY A 198 5.92 -16.68 22.26
C GLY A 198 7.21 -17.21 21.61
N ASN A 199 7.30 -18.53 21.46
CA ASN A 199 8.45 -19.19 20.85
C ASN A 199 7.99 -20.16 19.73
N PRO A 200 7.86 -19.68 18.47
CA PRO A 200 7.44 -20.49 17.33
C PRO A 200 8.55 -21.40 16.77
N CYS A 201 9.78 -21.29 17.27
CA CYS A 201 10.98 -21.95 16.74
C CYS A 201 11.53 -22.97 17.74
N LYS A 202 12.58 -23.68 17.36
CA LYS A 202 13.32 -24.52 18.32
C LYS A 202 13.97 -23.62 19.38
N PRO A 203 14.12 -24.10 20.64
CA PRO A 203 14.71 -23.30 21.71
C PRO A 203 16.15 -22.86 21.46
N GLU A 204 16.88 -23.58 20.60
CA GLU A 204 18.25 -23.27 20.20
C GLU A 204 18.33 -22.17 19.13
N SER A 205 17.22 -21.89 18.45
CA SER A 205 17.17 -20.92 17.37
C SER A 205 16.95 -19.52 17.88
N ARG A 206 17.82 -18.59 17.47
CA ARG A 206 17.68 -17.18 17.81
C ARG A 206 16.59 -16.53 16.95
N MET A 207 15.53 -16.00 17.55
CA MET A 207 14.43 -15.38 16.80
C MET A 207 14.66 -13.88 16.57
N TYR A 208 13.87 -13.29 15.67
CA TYR A 208 13.80 -11.85 15.45
C TYR A 208 12.40 -11.41 15.04
N LEU A 209 12.09 -10.13 15.29
CA LEU A 209 10.90 -9.44 14.82
C LEU A 209 11.28 -8.46 13.71
N LYS A 210 10.73 -8.66 12.51
CA LYS A 210 10.84 -7.75 11.37
C LYS A 210 9.51 -7.01 11.21
N VAL A 211 9.51 -5.70 11.43
CA VAL A 211 8.32 -4.84 11.27
C VAL A 211 8.48 -3.93 10.06
N ILE A 212 7.53 -4.00 9.14
CA ILE A 212 7.42 -3.11 7.99
C ILE A 212 6.32 -2.09 8.29
N HIS A 213 6.68 -0.82 8.29
CA HIS A 213 5.78 0.28 8.61
C HIS A 213 6.03 1.50 7.74
N THR A 214 5.09 2.44 7.79
CA THR A 214 5.17 3.75 7.14
C THR A 214 4.69 4.83 8.10
N CYS A 215 4.97 6.09 7.78
CA CYS A 215 4.50 7.25 8.55
C CYS A 215 3.49 8.05 7.74
N GLY A 216 2.20 7.83 7.99
CA GLY A 216 1.11 8.54 7.31
C GLY A 216 0.56 9.71 8.14
N LYS A 217 0.04 10.75 7.48
CA LYS A 217 -0.85 11.70 8.15
C LYS A 217 -2.22 11.05 8.33
N LYS A 218 -2.93 11.39 9.42
CA LYS A 218 -4.33 10.98 9.58
C LYS A 218 -5.13 11.71 8.48
N CYS A 219 -5.81 10.96 7.62
CA CYS A 219 -6.82 11.53 6.74
C CYS A 219 -7.98 11.95 7.65
N VAL A 220 -8.23 13.26 7.73
CA VAL A 220 -9.38 13.85 8.43
C VAL A 220 -10.56 13.84 7.48
#